data_AF-A0A0Q9AMR1-F1
#
_entry.id   AF-A0A0Q9AMR1-F1
#
_cell.length_a   1.000
_cell.length_b   1.000
_cell.length_c   1.000
_cell.angle_alpha   90.00
_cell.angle_beta   90.00
_cell.angle_gamma   90.00
#
_symmetry.space_group_name_H-M   'P 1'
#
loop_
_entity.id
_entity.type
_entity.pdbx_description
1 polymer ?
#
loop_
_entity_poly.entity_id
_entity_poly.type
_entity_poly.pdbx_seq_one_letter_code
_entity_poly.pdbx_strand_id
1 'polypeptide(L)' 'MTRTRTLRIDRIACTGQGLCAELLPELIDLDEWGYPIAVDPTVPENLRTHARRAVAACPRLALRIDDGPA' A
#
# COMPACT_ATOMS: atom_id res chain seq x y z
N MET A 1 -6.45 -3.91 -23.32
CA MET A 1 -5.39 -4.31 -22.38
C MET A 1 -5.61 -3.57 -21.08
N THR A 2 -6.24 -4.21 -20.10
CA THR A 2 -6.44 -3.62 -18.77
C THR A 2 -5.14 -3.80 -17.98
N ARG A 3 -4.64 -2.75 -17.31
CA ARG A 3 -3.47 -2.88 -16.42
C ARG A 3 -3.94 -3.06 -14.98
N THR A 4 -3.48 -4.13 -14.35
CA THR A 4 -3.69 -4.36 -12.93
C THR A 4 -2.64 -3.59 -12.14
N ARG A 5 -3.08 -2.95 -11.06
CA ARG A 5 -2.19 -2.27 -10.12
C ARG A 5 -2.03 -3.12 -8.88
N THR A 6 -0.80 -3.33 -8.46
CA THR A 6 -0.48 -4.17 -7.32
C THR A 6 0.26 -3.36 -6.25
N LEU A 7 -0.26 -3.34 -5.04
CA LEU A 7 0.34 -2.77 -3.85
C LEU A 7 1.48 -3.68 -3.35
N ARG A 8 2.65 -3.09 -3.11
CA ARG A 8 3.83 -3.79 -2.59
C ARG A 8 4.33 -3.11 -1.32
N ILE A 9 4.65 -3.93 -0.34
CA ILE A 9 5.18 -3.51 0.97
C ILE A 9 6.55 -4.15 1.16
N ASP A 10 7.57 -3.33 1.31
CA ASP A 10 8.89 -3.71 1.81
C ASP A 10 8.89 -3.67 3.34
N ARG A 11 8.67 -4.82 3.97
CA ARG A 11 8.65 -4.93 5.44
C ARG A 11 10.01 -4.75 6.09
N ILE A 12 11.11 -4.87 5.35
CA ILE A 12 12.47 -4.67 5.88
C ILE A 12 12.76 -3.16 5.96
N ALA A 13 12.33 -2.40 4.95
CA ALA A 13 12.52 -0.94 4.94
C ALA A 13 11.53 -0.19 5.85
N CYS A 14 10.35 -0.78 6.10
CA CYS A 14 9.31 -0.20 6.94
C CYS A 14 9.75 -0.09 8.42
N THR A 15 9.35 1.01 9.07
CA THR A 15 9.65 1.29 10.48
C THR A 15 8.37 1.58 11.28
N GLY A 16 7.24 0.98 10.89
CA GLY A 16 5.99 0.98 11.66
C GLY A 16 5.32 2.34 11.89
N GLN A 17 5.34 3.25 10.90
CA GLN A 17 4.79 4.61 11.06
C GLN A 17 3.25 4.70 10.97
N GLY A 18 2.57 3.65 10.49
CA GLY A 18 1.09 3.59 10.43
C GLY A 18 0.40 4.43 9.34
N LEU A 19 1.04 5.47 8.78
CA LEU A 19 0.44 6.40 7.79
C LEU A 19 -0.22 5.72 6.58
N CYS A 20 0.30 4.57 6.16
CA CYS A 20 -0.27 3.81 5.06
C CYS A 20 -1.66 3.25 5.38
N ALA A 21 -1.89 2.76 6.60
CA ALA A 21 -3.18 2.24 7.03
C ALA A 21 -4.18 3.37 7.31
N GLU A 22 -3.71 4.54 7.76
CA GLU A 22 -4.56 5.74 7.89
C GLU A 22 -5.08 6.25 6.53
N LEU A 23 -4.25 6.19 5.49
CA LEU A 23 -4.57 6.72 4.16
C LEU A 23 -5.24 5.70 3.22
N LEU A 24 -5.08 4.41 3.51
CA LEU A 24 -5.61 3.31 2.71
C LEU A 24 -6.04 2.13 3.60
N PRO A 25 -6.98 2.34 4.54
CA PRO A 25 -7.44 1.31 5.47
C PRO A 25 -8.15 0.14 4.77
N GLU A 26 -8.63 0.35 3.54
CA GLU A 26 -9.33 -0.68 2.77
C GLU A 26 -8.40 -1.78 2.24
N LEU A 27 -7.10 -1.51 2.09
CA LEU A 27 -6.12 -2.47 1.57
C LEU A 27 -4.97 -2.76 2.52
N ILE A 28 -4.79 -1.93 3.55
CA ILE A 28 -3.67 -2.05 4.50
C ILE A 28 -4.23 -2.06 5.92
N ASP A 29 -3.93 -3.12 6.64
CA ASP A 29 -4.11 -3.21 8.08
C ASP A 29 -2.74 -3.12 8.79
N LEU A 30 -2.75 -2.95 10.11
CA LEU A 30 -1.55 -2.99 10.93
C LEU A 30 -1.58 -4.22 11.84
N ASP A 31 -0.43 -4.88 11.97
CA ASP A 31 -0.27 -5.92 12.99
C ASP A 31 -0.12 -5.33 14.39
N GLU A 32 0.00 -6.21 15.38
CA GLU A 32 0.17 -5.85 16.80
C GLU A 32 1.44 -5.04 17.10
N TRP A 33 2.39 -4.99 16.15
CA TRP A 33 3.62 -4.19 16.24
C TRP A 33 3.59 -2.93 15.38
N GLY A 34 2.45 -2.63 14.72
CA GLY A 34 2.28 -1.46 13.86
C GLY A 34 2.87 -1.60 12.46
N TYR A 35 3.24 -2.81 12.03
CA TYR A 35 3.73 -3.05 10.68
C TYR A 35 2.58 -3.34 9.72
N PRO A 36 2.68 -2.85 8.47
CA PRO A 36 1.58 -2.97 7.52
C PRO A 36 1.45 -4.39 6.96
N ILE A 37 0.21 -4.86 6.92
CA ILE A 37 -0.24 -6.08 6.26
C ILE A 37 -1.14 -5.67 5.08
N ALA A 38 -0.82 -6.13 3.88
CA ALA A 38 -1.72 -5.97 2.73
C ALA A 38 -2.86 -7.01 2.82
N VAL A 39 -4.10 -6.52 2.87
CA VAL A 39 -5.31 -7.36 2.87
C VAL A 39 -5.56 -7.93 1.48
N ASP A 40 -5.46 -7.08 0.46
CA ASP A 40 -5.46 -7.47 -0.95
C ASP A 40 -4.32 -6.72 -1.66
N PRO A 41 -3.45 -7.41 -2.41
CA PRO A 41 -2.39 -6.76 -3.17
C PRO A 41 -2.93 -6.00 -4.38
N THR A 42 -4.14 -6.27 -4.86
CA THR A 42 -4.77 -5.58 -6.00
C THR A 42 -5.29 -4.21 -5.58
N VAL A 43 -5.07 -3.20 -6.42
CA VAL A 43 -5.60 -1.85 -6.21
C VAL A 43 -6.78 -1.59 -7.15
N PRO A 44 -8.04 -1.66 -6.65
CA PRO A 44 -9.24 -1.29 -7.39
C PRO A 44 -9.17 0.14 -7.91
N GLU A 45 -9.82 0.43 -9.04
CA GLU A 45 -9.85 1.76 -9.65
C GLU A 45 -10.28 2.87 -8.67
N ASN A 46 -11.31 2.63 -7.85
CA ASN A 46 -11.81 3.59 -6.87
C ASN A 46 -10.82 3.89 -5.74
N LEU A 47 -9.84 3.01 -5.49
CA LEU A 47 -8.82 3.19 -4.46
C LEU A 47 -7.49 3.73 -4.99
N ARG A 48 -7.34 3.92 -6.30
CA ARG A 48 -6.05 4.34 -6.91
C ARG A 48 -5.55 5.68 -6.38
N THR A 49 -6.44 6.63 -6.13
CA THR A 49 -6.07 7.94 -5.58
C THR A 49 -5.59 7.82 -4.14
N HIS A 50 -6.29 7.04 -3.30
CA HIS A 50 -5.88 6.78 -1.93
C HIS A 50 -4.55 6.02 -1.88
N ALA A 51 -4.39 5.00 -2.72
CA ALA A 51 -3.17 4.22 -2.80
C ALA A 51 -1.95 5.08 -3.20
N ARG A 52 -2.11 5.99 -4.18
CA ARG A 52 -1.04 6.93 -4.54
C ARG A 52 -0.68 7.88 -3.39
N ARG A 53 -1.67 8.35 -2.63
CA ARG A 53 -1.44 9.20 -1.44
C ARG A 53 -0.68 8.42 -0.36
N ALA A 54 -1.08 7.19 -0.08
CA ALA A 54 -0.39 6.32 0.88
C ALA A 54 1.07 6.08 0.48
N VAL A 55 1.34 5.81 -0.82
CA VAL A 55 2.70 5.66 -1.34
C VAL A 55 3.52 6.94 -1.15
N ALA A 56 2.95 8.10 -1.52
CA ALA A 56 3.63 9.38 -1.42
C ALA A 56 3.90 9.81 0.04
N ALA A 57 3.04 9.40 0.98
CA ALA A 57 3.19 9.71 2.40
C ALA A 57 4.20 8.80 3.13
N CYS A 58 4.66 7.71 2.51
CA CYS A 58 5.57 6.77 3.17
C CYS A 58 6.99 7.36 3.29
N PRO A 59 7.47 7.73 4.49
CA PRO A 59 8.78 8.39 4.65
C PRO A 59 9.96 7.45 4.38
N ARG A 60 9.71 6.14 4.39
CA ARG A 60 10.72 5.10 4.15
C ARG A 60 10.71 4.56 2.73
N LEU A 61 9.79 5.02 1.87
CA LEU A 61 9.58 4.49 0.51
C LEU A 61 9.38 2.96 0.48
N ALA A 62 8.80 2.44 1.57
CA ALA A 62 8.52 1.02 1.77
C ALA A 62 7.22 0.58 1.10
N LEU A 63 6.33 1.50 0.75
CA LEU A 63 5.08 1.23 0.05
C LEU A 63 5.19 1.64 -1.42
N ARG A 64 4.79 0.76 -2.36
CA ARG A 64 4.82 1.02 -3.81
C ARG A 64 3.59 0.45 -4.51
N ILE A 65 3.34 0.96 -5.73
CA ILE A 65 2.34 0.40 -6.65
C ILE A 65 3.06 0.03 -7.93
N ASP A 66 2.94 -1.23 -8.31
CA ASP A 66 3.44 -1.74 -9.59
C ASP A 66 2.29 -1.81 -10.60
N ASP A 67 2.58 -1.50 -11.86
CA ASP A 67 1.68 -1.74 -12.98
C ASP A 67 2.05 -3.08 -13.64
N GLY A 68 1.17 -4.08 -13.54
CA GLY A 68 1.35 -5.40 -14.16
C GLY A 68 0.34 -5.65 -15.29
N PRO A 69 0.63 -6.61 -16.20
CA PRO A 69 -0.41 -7.15 -17.06
C PRO A 69 -1.50 -7.79 -16.19
N ALA A 70 -2.77 -7.47 -16.49
CA ALA A 70 -3.92 -8.09 -15.83
C ALA A 70 -4.06 -9.57 -16.18
#